data_AF-A0A7C4RC04-F1
#
_entry.id   AF-A0A7C4RC04-F1
#
_cell.length_a   1.000
_cell.length_b   1.000
_cell.length_c   1.000
_cell.angle_alpha   90.00
_cell.angle_beta   90.00
_cell.angle_gamma   90.00
#
_symmetry.space_group_name_H-M   'P 1'
#
loop_
_entity.id
_entity.type
_entity.pdbx_description
1 polymer ?
#
loop_
_entity_poly.entity_id
_entity_poly.type
_entity_poly.pdbx_seq_one_letter_code
_entity_poly.pdbx_strand_id
1 'polypeptide(L)'
;YVGSAQNNLERRVARHFNKNKRVFWHIDYLLNDKDVEIIRVFFKEAPRNEECQLALALKDLYKPVRGFGSSGCKCSGHLFKIDCYENIEMFLRKFKLNLLERTNCTIDKFHLGES
;
A
#
# COMPACT_ATOMS: atom_id res chain seq x y z
N TYR A 1 -3.70 3.10 0.36
CA TYR A 1 -3.32 2.90 -1.04
C TYR A 1 -3.04 1.42 -1.24
N VAL A 2 -3.47 0.84 -2.37
CA VAL A 2 -3.22 -0.55 -2.74
C VAL A 2 -2.37 -0.57 -4.01
N GLY A 3 -1.29 -1.36 -4.03
CA GLY A 3 -0.43 -1.46 -5.21
C GLY A 3 0.42 -2.71 -5.18
N SER A 4 0.83 -3.19 -6.35
CA SER A 4 1.77 -4.31 -6.46
C SER A 4 3.22 -3.87 -6.42
N ALA A 5 4.03 -4.67 -5.74
CA ALA A 5 5.49 -4.55 -5.75
C ALA A 5 6.18 -5.61 -6.63
N GLN A 6 5.40 -6.52 -7.24
CA GLN A 6 5.88 -7.65 -8.03
C GLN A 6 7.04 -8.35 -7.29
N ASN A 7 8.17 -8.61 -7.96
CA ASN A 7 9.28 -9.38 -7.40
C ASN A 7 10.23 -8.57 -6.50
N ASN A 8 9.88 -7.33 -6.12
CA ASN A 8 10.78 -6.44 -5.38
C ASN A 8 10.04 -5.61 -4.32
N LEU A 9 9.35 -6.30 -3.41
CA LEU A 9 8.64 -5.66 -2.28
C LEU A 9 9.52 -4.69 -1.52
N GLU A 10 10.69 -5.16 -1.07
CA GLU A 10 11.62 -4.38 -0.26
C GLU A 10 12.02 -3.07 -0.94
N ARG A 11 12.46 -3.16 -2.19
CA ARG A 11 12.90 -2.01 -2.99
C ARG A 11 11.75 -1.04 -3.27
N ARG A 12 10.55 -1.55 -3.52
CA ARG A 12 9.35 -0.72 -3.74
C ARG A 12 8.98 0.04 -2.47
N VAL A 13 8.96 -0.64 -1.33
CA VAL A 13 8.68 -0.02 -0.04
C VAL A 13 9.76 1.02 0.31
N ALA A 14 11.04 0.67 0.17
CA ALA A 14 12.16 1.59 0.40
C ALA A 14 12.09 2.85 -0.45
N ARG A 15 11.73 2.68 -1.72
CA ARG A 15 11.45 3.81 -2.58
C ARG A 15 10.35 4.69 -2.01
N HIS A 16 9.22 4.14 -1.55
CA HIS A 16 8.10 4.94 -1.04
C HIS A 16 8.47 5.77 0.20
N PHE A 17 9.35 5.26 1.06
CA PHE A 17 9.88 6.02 2.21
C PHE A 17 10.89 7.12 1.84
N ASN A 18 11.66 6.97 0.75
CA ASN A 18 12.68 7.95 0.39
C ASN A 18 12.08 9.24 -0.23
N LYS A 19 12.08 10.37 0.47
CA LYS A 19 11.58 11.65 -0.07
C LYS A 19 12.43 12.20 -1.24
N ASN A 20 13.73 11.92 -1.28
CA ASN A 20 14.60 12.35 -2.38
C ASN A 20 14.63 11.32 -3.51
N LYS A 21 13.63 11.36 -4.38
CA LYS A 21 13.48 10.44 -5.52
C LYS A 21 12.88 11.14 -6.73
N ARG A 22 13.25 10.69 -7.93
CA ARG A 22 12.49 11.03 -9.15
C ARG A 22 11.09 10.45 -9.03
N VAL A 23 10.05 11.23 -9.26
CA VAL A 23 8.64 10.78 -9.19
C VAL A 23 8.34 9.87 -10.38
N PHE A 24 7.69 8.73 -10.13
CA PHE A 24 7.35 7.77 -11.19
C PHE A 24 5.99 7.08 -10.96
N TRP A 25 5.71 6.65 -9.73
CA TRP A 25 4.43 6.02 -9.39
C TRP A 25 3.42 7.06 -8.92
N HIS A 26 2.12 6.82 -9.12
CA HIS A 26 1.06 7.71 -8.63
C HIS A 26 1.22 8.03 -7.14
N ILE A 27 1.52 7.01 -6.32
CA ILE A 27 1.74 7.19 -4.88
C ILE A 27 2.99 8.02 -4.55
N ASP A 28 3.98 8.10 -5.45
CA ASP A 28 5.16 8.94 -5.23
C ASP A 28 4.77 10.42 -5.21
N TYR A 29 3.79 10.88 -6.00
CA TYR A 29 3.31 12.27 -5.97
C TYR A 29 2.74 12.64 -4.60
N LEU A 30 1.93 11.75 -4.02
CA LEU A 30 1.34 11.96 -2.70
C LEU A 30 2.42 11.90 -1.61
N LEU A 31 3.29 10.89 -1.67
CA LEU A 31 4.31 10.68 -0.66
C LEU A 31 5.47 11.67 -0.71
N ASN A 32 5.59 12.48 -1.77
CA ASN A 32 6.61 13.52 -1.85
C ASN A 32 6.20 14.83 -1.15
N ASP A 33 4.93 14.96 -0.78
CA ASP A 33 4.47 16.07 0.03
C ASP A 33 5.07 16.01 1.44
N LYS A 34 5.38 17.17 2.01
CA LYS A 34 5.94 17.31 3.37
C LYS A 34 4.92 16.97 4.45
N ASP A 35 3.63 17.13 4.16
CA ASP A 35 2.52 16.94 5.10
C ASP A 35 1.97 15.49 5.03
N VAL A 36 2.65 14.60 4.30
CA VAL A 36 2.27 13.20 4.13
C VAL A 36 3.32 12.25 4.71
N GLU A 37 2.84 11.34 5.56
CA GLU A 37 3.63 10.32 6.24
C GLU A 37 3.06 8.91 5.99
N ILE A 38 3.93 7.91 5.90
CA ILE A 38 3.54 6.49 5.92
C ILE A 38 3.51 6.00 7.37
N ILE A 39 2.30 5.77 7.90
CA ILE A 39 2.10 5.28 9.28
C ILE A 39 2.32 3.77 9.39
N ARG A 40 1.84 3.00 8.39
CA ARG A 40 1.91 1.53 8.33
C ARG A 40 2.03 1.06 6.89
N VAL A 41 2.68 -0.08 6.70
CA VAL A 41 2.73 -0.81 5.43
C VAL A 41 2.25 -2.23 5.68
N PHE A 42 1.26 -2.65 4.91
CA PHE A 42 0.75 -4.01 4.93
C PHE A 42 1.08 -4.68 3.60
N PHE A 43 1.46 -5.95 3.62
CA PHE A 43 1.86 -6.69 2.42
C PHE A 43 1.39 -8.14 2.47
N LYS A 44 1.37 -8.77 1.30
CA LYS A 44 1.14 -10.19 1.12
C LYS A 44 1.75 -10.60 -0.21
N GLU A 45 2.40 -11.75 -0.24
CA GLU A 45 2.80 -12.38 -1.49
C GLU A 45 1.56 -12.98 -2.14
N ALA A 46 1.16 -12.43 -3.27
CA ALA A 46 -0.04 -12.85 -3.98
C ALA A 46 0.08 -12.58 -5.48
N PRO A 47 -0.70 -13.27 -6.32
CA PRO A 47 -0.73 -12.98 -7.75
C PRO A 47 -1.27 -11.56 -8.01
N ARG A 48 -0.93 -11.01 -9.19
CA ARG A 48 -1.22 -9.61 -9.54
C ARG A 48 -2.71 -9.23 -9.44
N ASN A 49 -3.63 -10.16 -9.68
CA ASN A 49 -5.07 -9.91 -9.59
C ASN A 49 -5.54 -9.61 -8.16
N GLU A 50 -4.82 -10.06 -7.13
CA GLU A 50 -5.13 -9.78 -5.72
C GLU A 50 -5.15 -8.28 -5.43
N GLU A 51 -4.29 -7.49 -6.10
CA GLU A 51 -4.27 -6.03 -6.00
C GLU A 51 -5.64 -5.44 -6.36
N CYS A 52 -6.23 -5.89 -7.48
CA CYS A 52 -7.52 -5.43 -7.96
C CYS A 52 -8.67 -5.97 -7.09
N GLN A 53 -8.57 -7.20 -6.58
CA GLN A 53 -9.56 -7.77 -5.66
C GLN A 53 -9.62 -7.01 -4.34
N LEU A 54 -8.44 -6.67 -3.78
CA LEU A 54 -8.34 -5.86 -2.57
C LEU A 54 -8.90 -4.44 -2.80
N ALA A 55 -8.57 -3.81 -3.92
CA ALA A 55 -9.12 -2.52 -4.30
C ALA A 55 -10.65 -2.56 -4.50
N LEU A 56 -11.18 -3.63 -5.10
CA LEU A 56 -12.62 -3.82 -5.27
C LEU A 56 -13.33 -3.97 -3.92
N ALA A 57 -12.80 -4.79 -3.01
CA ALA A 57 -13.40 -4.97 -1.70
C ALA A 57 -13.32 -3.70 -0.83
N LEU A 58 -12.28 -2.89 -0.96
CA LEU A 58 -12.19 -1.59 -0.30
C LEU A 58 -13.17 -0.56 -0.86
N LYS A 59 -13.50 -0.64 -2.16
CA LYS A 59 -14.44 0.28 -2.81
C LYS A 59 -15.84 0.24 -2.20
N ASP A 60 -16.25 -0.92 -1.69
CA ASP A 60 -17.57 -1.10 -1.05
C ASP A 60 -17.63 -0.45 0.34
N LEU A 61 -16.46 -0.18 0.94
CA LEU A 61 -16.35 0.41 2.28
C LEU A 61 -15.92 1.88 2.25
N TYR A 62 -15.09 2.25 1.28
CA TYR A 62 -14.42 3.54 1.23
C TYR A 62 -14.45 4.12 -0.18
N LYS A 63 -14.60 5.45 -0.26
CA LYS A 63 -14.62 6.15 -1.53
C LYS A 63 -13.22 6.15 -2.18
N PRO A 64 -13.06 5.58 -3.38
CA PRO A 64 -11.79 5.65 -4.10
C PRO A 64 -11.55 7.06 -4.66
N VAL A 65 -10.29 7.48 -4.69
CA VAL A 65 -9.83 8.62 -5.46
C VAL A 65 -9.80 8.20 -6.93
N ARG A 66 -10.71 8.78 -7.72
CA ARG A 66 -10.97 8.36 -9.10
C ARG A 66 -9.70 8.38 -9.95
N GLY A 67 -9.36 7.25 -10.58
CA GLY A 67 -8.24 7.10 -11.50
C GLY A 67 -6.86 6.96 -10.84
N PHE A 68 -6.75 7.11 -9.52
CA PHE A 68 -5.45 7.09 -8.86
C PHE A 68 -4.88 5.66 -8.82
N GLY A 69 -3.70 5.44 -9.40
CA GLY A 69 -3.02 4.14 -9.31
C GLY A 69 -3.66 3.03 -10.16
N SER A 70 -4.70 3.32 -10.95
CA SER A 70 -5.47 2.33 -11.69
C SER A 70 -5.24 2.33 -13.20
N SER A 71 -4.20 2.99 -13.72
CA SER A 71 -3.96 3.12 -15.16
C SER A 71 -3.78 1.79 -15.91
N GLY A 72 -3.41 0.72 -15.20
CA GLY A 72 -3.23 -0.62 -15.77
C GLY A 72 -4.41 -1.57 -15.54
N CYS A 73 -5.54 -1.09 -15.01
CA CYS A 73 -6.70 -1.93 -14.70
C CYS A 73 -8.02 -1.16 -14.86
N LYS A 74 -9.16 -1.83 -14.61
CA LYS A 74 -10.50 -1.23 -14.68
C LYS A 74 -11.01 -0.71 -13.32
N CYS A 75 -10.18 -0.73 -12.29
CA CYS A 75 -10.58 -0.26 -10.96
C CYS A 75 -10.88 1.24 -10.99
N SER A 76 -11.84 1.68 -10.16
CA SER A 76 -12.16 3.10 -10.04
C SER A 76 -11.02 3.94 -9.45
N GLY A 77 -10.10 3.31 -8.73
CA GLY A 77 -8.94 3.93 -8.09
C GLY A 77 -8.39 3.00 -7.01
N HIS A 78 -7.12 3.14 -6.68
CA HIS A 78 -6.39 2.31 -5.70
C HIS A 78 -5.99 3.11 -4.44
N LEU A 79 -6.30 4.41 -4.40
CA LEU A 79 -6.21 5.24 -3.21
C LEU A 79 -7.61 5.46 -2.66
N PHE A 80 -7.77 5.36 -1.34
CA PHE A 80 -9.05 5.43 -0.65
C PHE A 80 -8.92 6.40 0.51
N LYS A 81 -9.97 7.19 0.76
CA LYS A 81 -10.10 7.97 1.99
C LYS A 81 -10.80 7.10 3.03
N ILE A 82 -10.18 6.95 4.19
CA ILE A 82 -10.77 6.27 5.35
C ILE A 82 -11.18 7.32 6.39
N ASP A 83 -12.29 7.07 7.09
CA ASP A 83 -12.81 8.00 8.09
C ASP A 83 -12.26 7.71 9.50
N CYS A 84 -11.93 6.44 9.80
CA CYS A 84 -11.22 6.03 11.01
C CYS A 84 -10.37 4.77 10.76
N TYR A 85 -9.32 4.59 11.58
CA TYR A 85 -8.34 3.51 11.41
C TYR A 85 -8.88 2.17 11.91
N GLU A 86 -9.63 2.18 12.99
CA GLU A 86 -10.17 1.00 13.68
C GLU A 86 -11.04 0.15 12.75
N ASN A 87 -11.77 0.81 11.83
CA ASN A 87 -12.66 0.13 10.88
C ASN A 87 -11.92 -0.68 9.81
N ILE A 88 -10.61 -0.47 9.61
CA ILE A 88 -9.85 -1.21 8.60
C ILE A 88 -9.20 -2.48 9.15
N GLU A 89 -9.02 -2.61 10.46
CA GLU A 89 -8.24 -3.72 11.04
C GLU A 89 -8.88 -5.08 10.73
N MET A 90 -10.20 -5.20 10.90
CA MET A 90 -10.94 -6.43 10.58
C MET A 90 -10.82 -6.79 9.09
N PHE A 91 -10.81 -5.78 8.22
CA PHE A 91 -10.63 -5.97 6.79
C PHE A 91 -9.22 -6.49 6.46
N LEU A 92 -8.18 -5.91 7.06
CA LEU A 92 -6.79 -6.34 6.85
C LEU A 92 -6.58 -7.79 7.30
N ARG A 93 -7.17 -8.18 8.44
CA ARG A 93 -7.16 -9.57 8.93
C ARG A 93 -7.84 -10.53 7.97
N LYS A 94 -9.02 -10.16 7.44
CA LYS A 94 -9.76 -10.99 6.46
C LYS A 94 -8.93 -11.28 5.20
N PHE A 95 -8.13 -10.32 4.74
CA PHE A 95 -7.28 -10.48 3.56
C PHE A 95 -5.93 -11.16 3.83
N LYS A 96 -5.64 -11.51 5.10
CA LYS A 96 -4.38 -12.13 5.55
C LYS A 96 -3.15 -11.30 5.15
N LEU A 97 -3.24 -9.99 5.38
CA LEU A 97 -2.11 -9.09 5.15
C LEU A 97 -1.16 -9.10 6.35
N ASN A 98 0.13 -9.18 6.08
CA ASN A 98 1.20 -9.06 7.07
C ASN A 98 1.50 -7.59 7.32
N LEU A 99 1.74 -7.22 8.58
CA LEU A 99 2.26 -5.90 8.92
C LEU A 99 3.77 -5.90 8.70
N LEU A 100 4.26 -4.89 7.97
CA LEU A 100 5.68 -4.63 7.91
C LEU A 100 6.11 -3.83 9.13
N GLU A 101 6.84 -4.47 10.04
CA GLU A 101 7.44 -3.80 11.19
C GLU A 101 8.62 -2.93 10.77
N ARG A 102 8.70 -1.71 11.32
CA ARG A 102 9.88 -0.86 11.19
C ARG A 102 10.89 -1.25 12.26
N THR A 103 12.01 -1.85 11.86
CA THR A 103 13.23 -1.80 12.67
C THR A 103 13.93 -0.45 12.42
N ASN A 104 14.59 0.09 13.45
CA ASN A 104 15.12 1.46 13.46
C ASN A 104 16.08 1.74 12.29
N CYS A 105 15.74 2.77 11.52
CA CYS A 105 16.63 3.55 10.65
C CYS A 105 17.48 2.73 9.65
N THR A 106 16.90 2.55 8.46
CA THR A 106 17.24 1.68 7.30
C THR A 106 16.26 0.51 7.22
N ILE A 107 15.77 0.23 6.01
CA ILE A 107 15.04 -1.01 5.74
C ILE A 107 16.10 -2.10 5.70
N ASP A 108 16.65 -2.42 6.86
CA ASP A 108 17.55 -3.54 7.04
C ASP A 108 16.74 -4.70 7.57
N LYS A 109 16.48 -5.63 6.64
CA LYS A 109 15.97 -6.99 6.81
C LYS A 109 14.56 -7.10 7.43
N PHE A 110 13.61 -7.32 6.52
CA PHE A 110 12.29 -7.86 6.80
C PHE A 110 12.45 -9.12 7.66
N HIS A 111 11.99 -9.09 8.91
CA HIS A 111 11.68 -10.32 9.62
C HIS A 111 10.34 -10.79 9.09
N LEU A 112 10.37 -11.78 8.20
CA LEU A 112 9.21 -12.63 7.96
C LEU A 112 9.00 -13.41 9.25
N GLY A 113 8.10 -12.91 10.11
CA GLY A 113 7.66 -13.65 11.27
C GLY A 113 7.02 -14.96 10.80
N GLU A 114 7.68 -16.07 11.08
CA GLU A 114 7.08 -17.39 11.00
C GLU A 114 6.05 -17.51 12.12
N SER A 115 4.79 -17.71 11.75
CA SER A 115 3.74 -18.25 12.63
C SER A 115 2.71 -19.00 11.81
#